data_AF-A0A6G2QLV9-F1
#
_entry.id   AF-A0A6G2QLV9-F1
#
_cell.length_a   1.000
_cell.length_b   1.000
_cell.length_c   1.000
_cell.angle_alpha   90.00
_cell.angle_beta   90.00
_cell.angle_gamma   90.00
#
_symmetry.space_group_name_H-M   'P 1'
#
loop_
_entity.id
_entity.type
_entity.pdbx_description
1 polymer ?
#
loop_
_entity_poly.entity_id
_entity_poly.type
_entity_poly.pdbx_seq_one_letter_code
_entity_poly.pdbx_strand_id
1 'polypeptide(L)' 'AREVWLLAAGEDKAEAAAIALSGAGEIQAPAAGAYGRARTLWLLDAAAASQLPRSLYPPASP' A
#
# COMPACT_ATOMS: atom_id res chain seq x y z
N ALA A 1 -11.71 9.99 -6.04
CA ALA A 1 -11.80 10.97 -4.92
C ALA A 1 -10.71 12.05 -5.06
N ARG A 2 -10.74 13.14 -4.29
CA ARG A 2 -9.62 14.11 -4.26
C ARG A 2 -8.39 13.47 -3.61
N GLU A 3 -8.60 12.78 -2.49
CA GLU A 3 -7.57 12.05 -1.76
C GLU A 3 -8.08 10.64 -1.49
N VAL A 4 -7.19 9.64 -1.56
CA VAL A 4 -7.49 8.24 -1.25
C VAL A 4 -6.50 7.75 -0.21
N TRP A 5 -7.00 7.06 0.80
CA TRP A 5 -6.21 6.56 1.92
C TRP A 5 -6.55 5.09 2.09
N LEU A 6 -5.55 4.22 1.99
CA LEU A 6 -5.69 2.78 2.21
C LEU A 6 -5.04 2.42 3.55
N LEU A 7 -5.81 1.75 4.40
CA LEU A 7 -5.37 1.29 5.70
C LEU A 7 -5.36 -0.23 5.70
N ALA A 8 -4.25 -0.83 6.12
CA ALA A 8 -4.19 -2.28 6.37
C ALA A 8 -3.26 -2.57 7.55
N ALA A 9 -3.64 -3.55 8.36
CA ALA A 9 -2.92 -3.95 9.54
C ALA A 9 -2.98 -5.46 9.67
N GLY A 10 -1.93 -6.06 10.24
CA GLY A 10 -1.79 -7.50 10.37
C GLY A 10 -1.00 -8.15 9.23
N GLU A 11 -0.33 -9.24 9.59
CA GLU A 11 0.52 -10.03 8.68
C GLU A 11 -0.26 -10.63 7.51
N ASP A 12 -1.53 -10.96 7.71
CA ASP A 12 -2.43 -11.49 6.67
C ASP A 12 -2.67 -10.49 5.52
N LYS A 13 -2.30 -9.22 5.70
CA LYS A 13 -2.38 -8.19 4.66
C LYS A 13 -1.08 -7.97 3.90
N ALA A 14 0.04 -8.54 4.35
CA ALA A 14 1.35 -8.22 3.81
C ALA A 14 1.49 -8.55 2.33
N GLU A 15 1.06 -9.75 1.93
CA GLU A 15 1.10 -10.18 0.53
C GLU A 15 0.19 -9.30 -0.36
N ALA A 16 -1.03 -9.04 0.09
CA ALA A 16 -1.97 -8.22 -0.66
C ALA A 16 -1.48 -6.78 -0.86
N ALA A 17 -0.87 -6.19 0.17
CA ALA A 17 -0.24 -4.87 0.08
C ALA A 17 0.97 -4.88 -0.87
N ALA A 18 1.79 -5.93 -0.83
CA ALA A 18 2.93 -6.09 -1.74
C ALA A 18 2.49 -6.20 -3.19
N ILE A 19 1.48 -7.02 -3.50
CA ILE A 19 0.94 -7.14 -4.86
C ILE A 19 0.40 -5.79 -5.33
N ALA A 20 -0.41 -5.12 -4.52
CA ALA A 20 -1.02 -3.85 -4.90
C ALA A 20 0.01 -2.73 -5.15
N LEU A 21 1.11 -2.71 -4.38
CA LEU A 21 2.18 -1.72 -4.51
C LEU A 21 3.28 -2.12 -5.51
N SER A 22 3.28 -3.36 -6.01
CA SER A 22 4.27 -3.85 -6.98
C SER A 22 4.08 -3.28 -8.40
N GLY A 23 2.95 -2.62 -8.67
CA GLY A 23 2.53 -2.25 -10.01
C GLY A 23 1.67 -3.32 -10.71
N ALA A 24 1.26 -4.38 -9.99
CA ALA A 24 0.21 -5.28 -10.45
C ALA A 24 -1.07 -4.47 -10.74
N GLY A 25 -1.69 -4.69 -11.89
CA GLY A 25 -2.88 -3.94 -12.28
C GLY A 25 -4.08 -4.20 -11.38
N GLU A 26 -5.10 -3.35 -11.47
CA GLU A 26 -6.31 -3.41 -10.64
C GLU A 26 -7.12 -4.72 -10.75
N ILE A 27 -6.92 -5.47 -11.83
CA ILE A 27 -7.51 -6.80 -12.01
C ILE A 27 -6.88 -7.83 -11.06
N GLN A 28 -5.57 -7.72 -10.80
CA GLN A 28 -4.86 -8.62 -9.89
C GLN A 28 -5.02 -8.20 -8.43
N ALA A 29 -4.97 -6.89 -8.17
CA ALA A 29 -5.22 -6.34 -6.86
C ALA A 29 -6.10 -5.08 -7.00
N PRO A 30 -7.39 -5.12 -6.62
CA PRO A 30 -8.28 -3.96 -6.74
C PRO A 30 -7.75 -2.69 -6.05
N ALA A 31 -7.01 -2.86 -4.96
CA ALA A 31 -6.34 -1.76 -4.25
C ALA A 31 -5.26 -1.04 -5.08
N ALA A 32 -4.68 -1.70 -6.09
CA ALA A 32 -3.74 -1.07 -7.02
C ALA A 32 -4.40 0.02 -7.88
N GLY A 33 -5.70 -0.07 -8.13
CA GLY A 33 -6.46 0.96 -8.86
C GLY A 33 -6.87 2.16 -8.00
N ALA A 34 -6.59 2.13 -6.70
CA ALA A 34 -7.08 3.12 -5.74
C ALA A 34 -6.28 4.44 -5.79
N TYR A 35 -6.53 5.25 -6.81
CA TYR A 35 -5.85 6.54 -7.00
C TYR A 35 -6.74 7.75 -6.68
N GLY A 36 -6.21 8.65 -5.83
CA GLY A 36 -6.77 9.98 -5.63
C GLY A 36 -6.26 10.96 -6.68
N ARG A 37 -7.08 11.97 -7.01
CA ARG A 37 -6.69 13.00 -7.99
C ARG A 37 -5.55 13.90 -7.52
N ALA A 38 -5.43 14.10 -6.21
CA ALA A 38 -4.38 14.91 -5.58
C ALA A 38 -3.36 14.06 -4.81
N ARG A 39 -3.82 13.03 -4.09
CA ARG A 39 -2.93 12.12 -3.37
C ARG A 39 -3.53 10.73 -3.16
N THR A 40 -2.64 9.75 -3.05
CA THR A 40 -2.93 8.43 -2.48
C THR A 40 -1.95 8.17 -1.34
N LEU A 41 -2.46 7.77 -0.18
CA LEU A 41 -1.65 7.40 0.98
C LEU A 41 -1.95 5.95 1.39
N TRP A 42 -0.91 5.21 1.74
CA TRP A 42 -1.01 3.90 2.37
C TRP A 42 -0.52 4.01 3.81
N LEU A 43 -1.32 3.51 4.74
CA LEU A 43 -1.01 3.47 6.16
C LEU A 43 -1.02 2.00 6.58
N LEU A 44 0.18 1.47 6.80
CA LEU A 44 0.41 0.08 7.14
C LEU A 44 1.08 -0.01 8.51
N ASP A 45 0.71 -1.02 9.29
CA ASP A 45 1.52 -1.41 10.43
C ASP A 45 2.77 -2.19 9.99
N ALA A 46 3.67 -2.48 10.93
CA ALA A 46 4.91 -3.18 10.62
C ALA A 46 4.68 -4.60 10.06
N ALA A 47 3.60 -5.28 10.51
CA ALA A 47 3.28 -6.62 10.06
C ALA A 47 2.76 -6.63 8.61
N ALA A 48 1.86 -5.72 8.26
CA ALA A 48 1.34 -5.55 6.91
C ALA A 48 2.38 -4.97 5.93
N ALA A 49 3.39 -4.25 6.43
CA ALA A 49 4.49 -3.74 5.61
C ALA A 49 5.64 -4.75 5.44
N SER A 50 5.59 -5.91 6.10
CA SER A 50 6.74 -6.84 6.22
C SER A 50 7.32 -7.37 4.90
N GLN A 51 6.53 -7.38 3.83
CA GLN A 51 6.95 -7.83 2.50
C GLN A 51 7.31 -6.69 1.54
N LEU A 52 7.23 -5.43 1.98
CA LEU A 52 7.50 -4.27 1.14
C LEU A 52 9.00 -3.92 1.09
N PRO A 53 9.51 -3.47 -0.07
CA PRO A 53 10.85 -2.93 -0.12
C PRO A 53 10.93 -1.63 0.68
N ARG A 54 12.02 -1.46 1.44
CA ARG A 54 12.26 -0.26 2.26
C ARG A 54 12.31 1.04 1.46
N SER A 55 12.53 0.98 0.14
CA SER A 55 12.47 2.14 -0.75
C SER A 55 11.08 2.80 -0.82
N LEU A 56 10.01 2.08 -0.44
CA LEU A 56 8.65 2.62 -0.35
C LEU A 56 8.37 3.33 0.99
N TYR A 57 9.29 3.21 1.96
CA TYR A 57 9.08 3.78 3.28
C TYR A 57 9.37 5.29 3.22
N PRO A 58 8.62 6.11 3.97
CA PRO A 58 8.98 7.50 4.17
C PRO A 58 10.42 7.62 4.68
N PRO A 59 11.18 8.66 4.26
CA PRO A 59 12.57 8.85 4.70
C PRO A 59 12.76 8.93 6.22
N ALA A 60 11.69 9.24 6.96
CA ALA A 60 11.68 9.37 8.41
C ALA A 60 11.12 8.14 9.14
N SER A 61 10.78 7.06 8.42
CA SER A 61 10.33 5.82 9.03
C SER A 61 11.52 4.98 9.51
N PRO A 62 11.47 4.42 10.74
CA PRO A 62 12.57 3.65 11.34
C PRO A 62 12.85 2.31 10.63
#